data_AF-A0A238XPD3-F1
#
_entry.id   AF-A0A238XPD3-F1
#
_cell.length_a   1.000
_cell.length_b   1.000
_cell.length_c   1.000
_cell.angle_alpha   90.00
_cell.angle_beta   90.00
_cell.angle_gamma   90.00
#
_symmetry.space_group_name_H-M   'P 1'
#
loop_
_entity.id
_entity.type
_entity.pdbx_description
1 polymer ?
#
loop_
_entity_poly.entity_id
_entity_poly.type
_entity_poly.pdbx_seq_one_letter_code
_entity_poly.pdbx_strand_id
1 'polypeptide(L)'
;MNYNIIKNKGGVISYTFIILFLTSCISISKIIIGFKNPKVITIEELKDIRNQIFNDNISDYYFTEGIKDSIFLNKILSLSFNGSLNIYNKNGEKIFFKNSTCINDDIEIINKNNDSLMLILNEKLEDNIKSLKNLDLKEQIKISDFKEYEYYIIYYWSSFMNKNTLIQNEFNYLNLNFNSSKYKIIRINCDFLDIWNLEKDKKLKLKFKKADDGYYNVSFKSIPWN
;
A
#
# COMPACT_ATOMS: atom_id res chain seq x y z
N MET A 1 -12.32 -77.89 23.37
CA MET A 1 -11.93 -77.22 24.62
C MET A 1 -10.60 -76.52 24.38
N ASN A 2 -10.64 -75.20 24.18
CA ASN A 2 -9.60 -74.23 24.54
C ASN A 2 -10.10 -72.83 24.14
N TYR A 3 -10.28 -71.99 25.16
CA TYR A 3 -10.55 -70.56 25.07
C TYR A 3 -9.23 -69.80 24.87
N ASN A 4 -9.30 -68.63 24.21
CA ASN A 4 -8.72 -67.33 24.63
C ASN A 4 -8.81 -66.35 23.44
N ILE A 5 -9.61 -65.28 23.49
CA ILE A 5 -9.47 -64.00 24.23
C ILE A 5 -8.31 -63.11 23.71
N ILE A 6 -8.71 -62.13 22.89
CA ILE A 6 -8.33 -60.70 22.79
C ILE A 6 -6.84 -60.31 22.80
N LYS A 7 -6.43 -59.56 21.76
CA LYS A 7 -5.59 -58.34 21.89
C LYS A 7 -6.05 -57.25 20.91
N ASN A 8 -6.67 -56.21 21.47
CA ASN A 8 -6.85 -54.91 20.83
C ASN A 8 -5.53 -54.13 20.86
N LYS A 9 -5.09 -53.60 19.72
CA LYS A 9 -4.23 -52.41 19.56
C LYS A 9 -4.57 -51.86 18.16
N GLY A 10 -5.27 -50.74 18.01
CA GLY A 10 -4.91 -49.42 18.50
C GLY A 10 -4.27 -48.64 17.34
N GLY A 11 -4.96 -47.63 16.82
CA GLY A 11 -4.36 -46.54 16.05
C GLY A 11 -4.43 -46.62 14.53
N VAL A 12 -5.63 -46.50 13.94
CA VAL A 12 -5.78 -45.96 12.57
C VAL A 12 -6.35 -44.55 12.69
N ILE A 13 -5.58 -43.66 13.31
CA ILE A 13 -5.82 -42.22 13.27
C ILE A 13 -4.45 -41.59 13.15
N SER A 14 -4.33 -40.60 12.24
CA SER A 14 -3.21 -39.65 12.16
C SER A 14 -2.12 -39.94 11.11
N TYR A 15 -2.51 -39.99 9.83
CA TYR A 15 -1.63 -39.50 8.75
C TYR A 15 -2.31 -38.42 7.92
N THR A 16 -3.64 -38.46 7.79
CA THR A 16 -4.41 -37.44 7.05
C THR A 16 -4.46 -36.08 7.76
N PHE A 17 -4.30 -36.03 9.09
CA PHE A 17 -4.27 -34.78 9.86
C PHE A 17 -2.92 -34.06 9.80
N ILE A 18 -1.81 -34.77 9.57
CA ILE A 18 -0.46 -34.18 9.54
C ILE A 18 -0.18 -33.44 8.23
N ILE A 19 -0.83 -33.84 7.12
CA ILE A 19 -0.70 -33.14 5.83
C ILE A 19 -1.44 -31.79 5.84
N LEU A 20 -2.51 -31.65 6.62
CA LEU A 20 -3.26 -30.39 6.75
C LEU A 20 -2.54 -29.33 7.60
N PHE A 21 -1.57 -29.71 8.44
CA PHE A 21 -0.76 -28.77 9.21
C PHE A 21 0.48 -28.26 8.45
N LEU A 22 0.86 -28.88 7.33
CA LEU A 22 2.00 -28.44 6.52
C LEU A 22 1.64 -27.39 5.45
N THR A 23 0.36 -27.08 5.26
CA THR A 23 -0.08 -26.05 4.29
C THR A 23 -0.21 -24.64 4.88
N SER A 24 -0.03 -24.45 6.19
CA SER A 24 -0.25 -23.14 6.84
C SER A 24 0.98 -22.20 6.85
N CYS A 25 2.18 -22.67 6.49
CA CYS A 25 3.37 -21.82 6.38
C CYS A 25 3.57 -21.18 4.98
N ILE A 26 2.65 -21.42 4.04
CA ILE A 26 2.77 -20.96 2.63
C ILE A 26 2.40 -19.47 2.46
N SER A 27 1.87 -18.82 3.50
CA SER A 27 1.43 -17.42 3.43
C SER A 27 2.58 -16.41 3.29
N ILE A 28 3.77 -16.72 3.85
CA ILE A 28 4.89 -15.76 3.90
C ILE A 28 5.72 -15.79 2.60
N SER A 29 5.88 -16.95 1.96
CA SER A 29 6.58 -17.04 0.67
C SER A 29 5.81 -16.32 -0.46
N LYS A 30 4.48 -16.22 -0.37
CA LYS A 30 3.65 -15.47 -1.34
C LYS A 30 3.94 -13.96 -1.34
N ILE A 31 4.31 -13.39 -0.18
CA ILE A 31 4.59 -11.94 -0.06
C ILE A 31 5.79 -11.55 -0.94
N ILE A 32 6.84 -12.38 -1.00
CA ILE A 32 8.04 -12.10 -1.81
C ILE A 32 7.78 -12.27 -3.31
N ILE A 33 6.91 -13.21 -3.69
CA ILE A 33 6.63 -13.56 -5.09
C ILE A 33 5.87 -12.42 -5.84
N GLY A 34 5.30 -11.46 -5.11
CA GLY A 34 4.57 -10.32 -5.69
C GLY A 34 5.43 -9.10 -6.05
N PHE A 35 6.59 -8.92 -5.41
CA PHE A 35 7.39 -7.71 -5.60
C PHE A 35 8.23 -7.78 -6.87
N LYS A 36 7.94 -6.89 -7.82
CA LYS A 36 8.82 -6.65 -8.96
C LYS A 36 9.87 -5.61 -8.58
N ASN A 37 11.04 -5.71 -9.21
CA ASN A 37 12.01 -4.61 -9.16
C ASN A 37 11.36 -3.35 -9.76
N PRO A 38 11.29 -2.22 -9.02
CA PRO A 38 10.78 -0.95 -9.54
C PRO A 38 11.55 -0.58 -10.81
N LYS A 39 10.82 -0.21 -11.86
CA LYS A 39 11.38 0.24 -13.14
C LYS A 39 11.18 1.75 -13.22
N VAL A 40 12.19 2.49 -13.69
CA VAL A 40 12.05 3.91 -14.02
C VAL A 40 11.19 4.03 -15.28
N ILE A 41 10.12 4.82 -15.18
CA ILE A 41 9.11 5.03 -16.23
C ILE A 41 8.90 6.53 -16.49
N THR A 42 8.36 6.84 -17.66
CA THR A 42 7.89 8.18 -18.04
C THR A 42 6.51 8.48 -17.45
N ILE A 43 6.11 9.76 -17.44
CA ILE A 43 4.76 10.17 -17.06
C ILE A 43 3.71 9.59 -18.02
N GLU A 44 4.03 9.48 -19.31
CA GLU A 44 3.16 8.88 -20.32
C GLU A 44 2.93 7.39 -20.05
N GLU A 45 4.00 6.62 -19.77
CA GLU A 45 3.87 5.21 -19.37
C GLU A 45 3.07 5.07 -18.08
N LEU A 46 3.25 5.97 -17.11
CA LEU A 46 2.48 5.96 -15.87
C LEU A 46 0.97 6.14 -16.13
N LYS A 47 0.59 7.03 -17.04
CA LYS A 47 -0.82 7.21 -17.45
C LYS A 47 -1.42 5.94 -18.05
N ASP A 48 -0.68 5.28 -18.92
CA ASP A 48 -1.10 4.03 -19.54
C ASP A 48 -1.31 2.93 -18.49
N ILE A 49 -0.40 2.82 -17.53
CA ILE A 49 -0.52 1.89 -16.41
C ILE A 49 -1.74 2.22 -15.56
N ARG A 50 -1.93 3.49 -15.17
CA ARG A 50 -3.07 3.96 -14.39
C ARG A 50 -4.39 3.58 -15.04
N ASN A 51 -4.53 3.77 -16.35
CA ASN A 51 -5.75 3.44 -17.10
C ASN A 51 -6.00 1.93 -17.22
N GLN A 52 -4.95 1.10 -17.16
CA GLN A 52 -5.10 -0.36 -17.13
C GLN A 52 -5.50 -0.88 -15.75
N ILE A 53 -5.06 -0.22 -14.69
CA ILE A 53 -5.31 -0.65 -13.30
C ILE A 53 -6.66 -0.12 -12.81
N PHE A 54 -6.90 1.17 -13.02
CA PHE A 54 -8.04 1.89 -12.48
C PHE A 54 -8.97 2.27 -13.62
N ASN A 55 -10.17 1.71 -13.59
CA ASN A 55 -11.24 2.08 -14.50
C ASN A 55 -12.20 3.07 -13.80
N ASP A 56 -11.66 4.22 -13.43
CA ASP A 56 -12.39 5.29 -12.75
C ASP A 56 -11.95 6.69 -13.23
N ASN A 57 -12.72 7.69 -12.82
CA ASN A 57 -12.49 9.10 -13.14
C ASN A 57 -11.74 9.84 -12.03
N ILE A 58 -11.07 9.12 -11.11
CA ILE A 58 -10.33 9.76 -10.02
C ILE A 58 -9.00 10.26 -10.56
N SER A 59 -8.71 11.54 -10.37
CA SER A 59 -7.39 12.10 -10.71
C SER A 59 -6.30 11.54 -9.81
N ASP A 60 -5.21 11.14 -10.44
CA ASP A 60 -4.00 10.68 -9.77
C ASP A 60 -2.97 11.80 -9.73
N TYR A 61 -2.13 11.76 -8.72
CA TYR A 61 -1.07 12.72 -8.50
C TYR A 61 0.27 12.04 -8.47
N TYR A 62 1.32 12.78 -8.78
CA TYR A 62 2.70 12.30 -8.71
C TYR A 62 3.59 13.39 -8.12
N PHE A 63 4.73 12.99 -7.54
CA PHE A 63 5.71 13.91 -6.99
C PHE A 63 6.52 14.58 -8.10
N THR A 64 6.68 15.90 -8.00
CA THR A 64 7.16 16.76 -9.08
C THR A 64 8.54 17.32 -8.88
N GLU A 65 8.98 17.36 -7.62
CA GLU A 65 10.31 17.86 -7.32
C GLU A 65 11.33 16.86 -7.84
N GLY A 66 12.23 17.33 -8.71
CA GLY A 66 13.41 16.59 -9.15
C GLY A 66 14.41 16.48 -8.00
N ILE A 67 14.06 15.71 -6.97
CA ILE A 67 14.88 15.54 -5.78
C ILE A 67 15.90 14.42 -6.06
N LYS A 68 17.17 14.80 -6.01
CA LYS A 68 18.35 13.98 -6.36
C LYS A 68 18.96 13.24 -5.18
N ASP A 69 18.21 12.99 -4.12
CA ASP A 69 18.74 12.33 -2.93
C ASP A 69 18.07 10.99 -2.63
N SER A 70 18.84 10.13 -1.97
CA SER A 70 18.40 8.79 -1.57
C SER A 70 17.36 8.82 -0.45
N ILE A 71 17.25 9.93 0.29
CA ILE A 71 16.32 10.08 1.41
C ILE A 71 14.90 10.15 0.88
N PHE A 72 14.67 10.99 -0.14
CA PHE A 72 13.38 11.11 -0.79
C PHE A 72 12.94 9.78 -1.42
N LEU A 73 13.82 9.13 -2.20
CA LEU A 73 13.49 7.85 -2.82
C LEU A 73 13.21 6.76 -1.79
N ASN A 74 13.93 6.74 -0.66
CA ASN A 74 13.61 5.84 0.45
C ASN A 74 12.23 6.12 1.05
N LYS A 75 11.83 7.39 1.19
CA LYS A 75 10.48 7.77 1.64
C LYS A 75 9.41 7.30 0.66
N ILE A 76 9.61 7.50 -0.64
CA ILE A 76 8.66 7.04 -1.67
C ILE A 76 8.52 5.51 -1.67
N LEU A 77 9.64 4.80 -1.53
CA LEU A 77 9.64 3.35 -1.43
C LEU A 77 8.88 2.88 -0.18
N SER A 78 9.14 3.46 0.99
CA SER A 78 8.46 3.04 2.23
C SER A 78 6.95 3.25 2.14
N LEU A 79 6.50 4.36 1.56
CA LEU A 79 5.08 4.63 1.29
C LEU A 79 4.47 3.60 0.34
N SER A 80 5.22 3.18 -0.69
CA SER A 80 4.79 2.17 -1.67
C SER A 80 4.66 0.77 -1.06
N PHE A 81 5.62 0.34 -0.25
CA PHE A 81 5.68 -1.02 0.28
C PHE A 81 4.66 -1.27 1.40
N ASN A 82 4.39 -0.24 2.20
CA ASN A 82 3.51 -0.38 3.36
C ASN A 82 2.03 -0.15 3.06
N GLY A 83 1.65 0.10 1.79
CA GLY A 83 0.26 0.41 1.43
C GLY A 83 -0.33 1.51 2.29
N SER A 84 0.51 2.47 2.71
CA SER A 84 0.15 3.39 3.78
C SER A 84 -0.99 4.28 3.34
N LEU A 85 -1.98 4.45 4.21
CA LEU A 85 -2.97 5.51 4.07
C LEU A 85 -2.76 6.54 5.15
N ASN A 86 -2.79 7.79 4.75
CA ASN A 86 -2.77 8.90 5.67
C ASN A 86 -4.13 9.58 5.62
N ILE A 87 -4.80 9.65 6.76
CA ILE A 87 -6.09 10.31 6.90
C ILE A 87 -5.84 11.67 7.53
N TYR A 88 -6.49 12.70 7.00
CA TYR A 88 -6.45 14.06 7.51
C TYR A 88 -7.87 14.54 7.76
N ASN A 89 -8.05 15.36 8.79
CA ASN A 89 -9.33 16.03 9.04
C ASN A 89 -9.51 17.25 8.11
N LYS A 90 -10.67 17.91 8.21
CA LYS A 90 -10.99 19.14 7.46
C LYS A 90 -10.01 20.30 7.64
N ASN A 91 -9.24 20.31 8.74
CA ASN A 91 -8.21 21.32 9.01
C ASN A 91 -6.86 20.95 8.36
N GLY A 92 -6.77 19.80 7.71
CA GLY A 92 -5.54 19.27 7.13
C GLY A 92 -4.59 18.67 8.17
N GLU A 93 -5.08 18.31 9.35
CA GLU A 93 -4.27 17.69 10.40
C GLU A 93 -4.35 16.17 10.27
N LYS A 94 -3.21 15.48 10.29
CA LYS A 94 -3.17 14.02 10.19
C LYS A 94 -3.81 13.40 11.42
N ILE A 95 -4.69 12.43 11.21
CA ILE A 95 -5.38 11.72 12.28
C ILE A 95 -5.03 10.22 12.26
N PHE A 96 -5.08 9.61 13.44
CA PHE A 96 -5.02 8.17 13.63
C PHE A 96 -6.17 7.73 14.56
N PHE A 97 -6.72 6.55 14.32
CA PHE A 97 -7.81 6.01 15.13
C PHE A 97 -7.31 4.99 16.16
N LYS A 98 -7.63 5.23 17.43
CA LYS A 98 -7.34 4.28 18.51
C LYS A 98 -8.01 2.94 18.21
N ASN A 99 -7.23 1.86 18.36
CA ASN A 99 -7.66 0.47 18.12
C ASN A 99 -7.94 0.09 16.67
N SER A 100 -7.65 0.96 15.70
CA SER A 100 -7.64 0.56 14.30
C SER A 100 -6.43 -0.31 14.00
N THR A 101 -6.66 -1.42 13.33
CA THR A 101 -5.60 -2.34 12.88
C THR A 101 -5.46 -2.37 11.36
N CYS A 102 -6.47 -1.90 10.64
CA CYS A 102 -6.47 -1.86 9.20
C CYS A 102 -7.32 -0.70 8.66
N ILE A 103 -7.15 -0.41 7.36
CA ILE A 103 -7.88 0.64 6.67
C ILE A 103 -9.40 0.51 6.82
N ASN A 104 -9.96 -0.70 6.81
CA ASN A 104 -11.41 -0.87 6.90
C ASN A 104 -11.95 -0.39 8.26
N ASP A 105 -11.18 -0.57 9.32
CA ASP A 105 -11.52 -0.13 10.68
C ASP A 105 -11.60 1.41 10.74
N ASP A 106 -10.58 2.10 10.22
CA ASP A 106 -10.52 3.58 10.18
C ASP A 106 -11.76 4.19 9.53
N ILE A 107 -12.21 3.53 8.47
CA ILE A 107 -13.27 4.00 7.59
C ILE A 107 -14.63 3.75 8.20
N GLU A 108 -14.81 2.58 8.82
CA GLU A 108 -15.99 2.30 9.62
C GLU A 108 -16.12 3.30 10.78
N ILE A 109 -15.00 3.67 11.41
CA ILE A 109 -14.97 4.68 12.47
C ILE A 109 -15.37 6.06 11.94
N ILE A 110 -14.84 6.49 10.78
CA ILE A 110 -15.24 7.73 10.10
C ILE A 110 -16.73 7.73 9.77
N ASN A 111 -17.24 6.65 9.18
CA ASN A 111 -18.64 6.56 8.79
C ASN A 111 -19.59 6.62 10.00
N LYS A 112 -19.15 6.10 11.15
CA LYS A 112 -19.85 6.15 12.44
C LYS A 112 -19.72 7.48 13.18
N ASN A 113 -18.94 8.45 12.66
CA ASN A 113 -18.68 9.75 13.30
C ASN A 113 -18.17 9.63 14.76
N ASN A 114 -17.31 8.65 15.04
CA ASN A 114 -16.81 8.44 16.40
C ASN A 114 -15.49 9.18 16.65
N ASP A 115 -15.61 10.50 16.82
CA ASP A 115 -14.47 11.41 17.01
C ASP A 115 -13.67 11.12 18.30
N SER A 116 -14.26 10.40 19.27
CA SER A 116 -13.60 10.06 20.54
C SER A 116 -12.37 9.14 20.39
N LEU A 117 -12.23 8.49 19.23
CA LEU A 117 -11.13 7.60 18.90
C LEU A 117 -9.98 8.30 18.15
N MET A 118 -10.12 9.58 17.81
CA MET A 118 -9.12 10.30 17.01
C MET A 118 -7.95 10.82 17.83
N LEU A 119 -6.75 10.62 17.30
CA LEU A 119 -5.51 11.26 17.75
C LEU A 119 -4.96 12.13 16.63
N ILE A 120 -4.63 13.38 16.95
CA ILE A 120 -4.06 14.34 16.00
C ILE A 120 -2.54 14.24 16.06
N LEU A 121 -1.89 14.15 14.90
CA LEU A 121 -0.45 14.16 14.73
C LEU A 121 0.03 15.51 14.19
N ASN A 122 1.27 15.88 14.51
CA ASN A 122 1.95 17.07 13.97
C ASN A 122 2.45 16.86 12.53
N GLU A 123 1.57 16.37 11.65
CA GLU A 123 1.83 16.24 10.22
C GLU A 123 0.67 16.91 9.47
N LYS A 124 0.99 17.83 8.55
CA LYS A 124 -0.02 18.59 7.80
C LYS A 124 -0.20 18.04 6.40
N LEU A 125 -1.45 18.02 5.94
CA LEU A 125 -1.82 17.68 4.56
C LEU A 125 -1.07 18.57 3.58
N GLU A 126 -1.00 19.87 3.89
CA GLU A 126 -0.31 20.88 3.10
C GLU A 126 1.14 20.48 2.73
N ASP A 127 1.89 19.92 3.68
CA ASP A 127 3.28 19.53 3.45
C ASP A 127 3.41 18.32 2.52
N ASN A 128 2.36 17.50 2.43
CA ASN A 128 2.31 16.36 1.51
C ASN A 128 1.87 16.75 0.10
N ILE A 129 1.07 17.80 -0.04
CA ILE A 129 0.47 18.17 -1.34
C ILE A 129 1.29 19.20 -2.13
N LYS A 130 2.14 20.00 -1.47
CA LYS A 130 2.95 21.05 -2.12
C LYS A 130 3.76 20.54 -3.30
N SER A 131 4.29 19.33 -3.23
CA SER A 131 5.15 18.76 -4.27
C SER A 131 4.41 17.89 -5.29
N LEU A 132 3.07 17.91 -5.29
CA LEU A 132 2.25 17.06 -6.17
C LEU A 132 1.74 17.82 -7.40
N LYS A 133 1.73 17.15 -8.55
CA LYS A 133 0.95 17.57 -9.73
C LYS A 133 -0.07 16.52 -10.09
N ASN A 134 -1.18 17.02 -10.61
CA ASN A 134 -2.19 16.20 -11.24
C ASN A 134 -1.59 15.52 -12.48
N LEU A 135 -1.73 14.20 -12.56
CA LEU A 135 -1.23 13.39 -13.66
C LEU A 135 -1.85 13.83 -15.00
N ASP A 136 -3.13 14.13 -15.01
CA ASP A 136 -3.90 14.45 -16.20
C ASP A 136 -3.68 15.91 -16.65
N LEU A 137 -3.81 16.85 -15.71
CA LEU A 137 -3.83 18.29 -16.01
C LEU A 137 -2.45 18.97 -15.89
N LYS A 138 -1.43 18.30 -15.32
CA LYS A 138 -0.13 18.89 -14.95
C LYS A 138 -0.22 20.12 -14.03
N GLU A 139 -1.41 20.43 -13.53
CA GLU A 139 -1.64 21.52 -12.58
C GLU A 139 -1.22 21.08 -11.18
N GLN A 140 -0.70 22.04 -10.42
CA GLN A 140 -0.38 21.84 -9.02
C GLN A 140 -1.68 21.82 -8.22
N ILE A 141 -1.76 20.88 -7.30
CA ILE A 141 -2.88 20.75 -6.39
C ILE A 141 -2.91 21.93 -5.42
N LYS A 142 -4.07 22.55 -5.20
CA LYS A 142 -4.18 23.70 -4.30
C LYS A 142 -4.84 23.27 -3.00
N ILE A 143 -4.39 23.85 -1.89
CA ILE A 143 -5.01 23.64 -0.57
C ILE A 143 -6.52 23.97 -0.60
N SER A 144 -6.92 24.94 -1.43
CA SER A 144 -8.32 25.31 -1.63
C SER A 144 -9.19 24.17 -2.16
N ASP A 145 -8.62 23.21 -2.88
CA ASP A 145 -9.32 22.06 -3.45
C ASP A 145 -9.74 21.07 -2.36
N PHE A 146 -9.34 21.34 -1.11
CA PHE A 146 -9.51 20.49 0.08
C PHE A 146 -10.23 21.21 1.22
N LYS A 147 -11.24 22.04 0.92
CA LYS A 147 -12.06 22.66 1.98
C LYS A 147 -13.50 22.14 2.04
N GLU A 148 -13.91 21.30 1.11
CA GLU A 148 -15.31 20.87 0.96
C GLU A 148 -15.64 19.59 1.72
N TYR A 149 -14.63 18.81 2.12
CA TYR A 149 -14.80 17.48 2.73
C TYR A 149 -14.38 17.46 4.20
N GLU A 150 -15.02 16.59 4.99
CA GLU A 150 -14.72 16.40 6.42
C GLU A 150 -13.39 15.68 6.65
N TYR A 151 -13.04 14.76 5.74
CA TYR A 151 -11.77 14.04 5.76
C TYR A 151 -11.11 13.95 4.39
N TYR A 152 -9.78 13.87 4.39
CA TYR A 152 -8.95 13.64 3.22
C TYR A 152 -8.15 12.37 3.42
N ILE A 153 -8.21 11.47 2.45
CA ILE A 153 -7.56 10.18 2.52
C ILE A 153 -6.51 10.13 1.43
N ILE A 154 -5.25 10.20 1.82
CA ILE A 154 -4.12 10.00 0.91
C ILE A 154 -3.87 8.50 0.80
N TYR A 155 -3.93 8.01 -0.42
CA TYR A 155 -3.61 6.65 -0.80
C TYR A 155 -2.38 6.63 -1.69
N TYR A 156 -1.31 5.97 -1.26
CA TYR A 156 -0.11 5.79 -2.07
C TYR A 156 -0.17 4.48 -2.86
N TRP A 157 0.19 4.52 -4.14
CA TRP A 157 0.18 3.35 -4.99
C TRP A 157 1.41 3.30 -5.92
N SER A 158 1.72 2.11 -6.44
CA SER A 158 2.75 1.93 -7.46
C SER A 158 2.51 0.69 -8.31
N SER A 159 2.96 0.73 -9.56
CA SER A 159 2.81 -0.33 -10.54
C SER A 159 3.54 -1.62 -10.15
N PHE A 160 4.68 -1.51 -9.47
CA PHE A 160 5.48 -2.67 -9.04
C PHE A 160 4.87 -3.42 -7.85
N MET A 161 3.90 -2.81 -7.17
CA MET A 161 3.08 -3.40 -6.11
C MET A 161 1.77 -4.00 -6.62
N ASN A 162 1.37 -3.69 -7.86
CA ASN A 162 0.04 -3.98 -8.42
C ASN A 162 -0.31 -5.49 -8.52
N LYS A 163 0.66 -6.41 -8.50
CA LYS A 163 0.33 -7.84 -8.43
C LYS A 163 -0.14 -8.29 -7.06
N ASN A 164 -0.09 -7.43 -6.05
CA ASN A 164 -0.63 -7.71 -4.73
C ASN A 164 -2.16 -7.56 -4.79
N THR A 165 -2.86 -8.67 -4.90
CA THR A 165 -4.33 -8.75 -4.87
C THR A 165 -4.93 -8.04 -3.67
N LEU A 166 -4.20 -7.90 -2.56
CA LEU A 166 -4.64 -7.15 -1.38
C LEU A 166 -4.83 -5.66 -1.69
N ILE A 167 -3.88 -5.03 -2.39
CA ILE A 167 -3.90 -3.61 -2.72
C ILE A 167 -5.05 -3.30 -3.69
N GLN A 168 -5.28 -4.17 -4.68
CA GLN A 168 -6.43 -4.05 -5.58
C GLN A 168 -7.76 -4.24 -4.86
N ASN A 169 -7.83 -5.18 -3.91
CA ASN A 169 -9.04 -5.41 -3.12
C ASN A 169 -9.32 -4.27 -2.15
N GLU A 170 -8.30 -3.72 -1.50
CA GLU A 170 -8.40 -2.51 -0.67
C GLU A 170 -8.86 -1.33 -1.52
N PHE A 171 -8.26 -1.13 -2.70
CA PHE A 171 -8.70 -0.05 -3.59
C PHE A 171 -10.14 -0.25 -4.08
N ASN A 172 -10.52 -1.46 -4.48
CA ASN A 172 -11.89 -1.73 -4.91
C ASN A 172 -12.88 -1.53 -3.74
N TYR A 173 -12.49 -1.94 -2.53
CA TYR A 173 -13.26 -1.67 -1.32
C TYR A 173 -13.37 -0.17 -1.05
N LEU A 174 -12.28 0.58 -1.22
CA LEU A 174 -12.30 2.04 -1.18
C LEU A 174 -13.28 2.57 -2.25
N ASN A 175 -13.06 2.33 -3.53
CA ASN A 175 -13.89 2.89 -4.58
C ASN A 175 -15.39 2.55 -4.44
N LEU A 176 -15.73 1.31 -4.06
CA LEU A 176 -17.12 0.87 -3.94
C LEU A 176 -17.83 1.44 -2.70
N ASN A 177 -17.12 1.65 -1.59
CA ASN A 177 -17.71 2.14 -0.35
C ASN A 177 -17.57 3.67 -0.19
N PHE A 178 -16.85 4.34 -1.10
CA PHE A 178 -16.38 5.72 -0.94
C PHE A 178 -17.06 6.78 -1.81
N ASN A 179 -18.25 6.50 -2.31
CA ASN A 179 -19.18 7.52 -2.81
C ASN A 179 -19.89 8.24 -1.64
N SER A 180 -19.11 8.85 -0.74
CA SER A 180 -19.63 9.62 0.40
C SER A 180 -19.24 11.08 0.26
N SER A 181 -20.17 11.99 0.55
CA SER A 181 -19.88 13.43 0.62
C SER A 181 -18.95 13.82 1.78
N LYS A 182 -18.64 12.88 2.68
CA LYS A 182 -17.82 13.14 3.88
C LYS A 182 -16.32 13.20 3.60
N TYR A 183 -15.82 12.55 2.57
CA TYR A 183 -14.37 12.48 2.36
C TYR A 183 -13.95 12.56 0.90
N LYS A 184 -12.68 12.92 0.70
CA LYS A 184 -12.01 12.93 -0.59
C LYS A 184 -10.81 12.01 -0.57
N ILE A 185 -10.73 11.12 -1.56
CA ILE A 185 -9.55 10.30 -1.79
C ILE A 185 -8.58 11.05 -2.71
N ILE A 186 -7.31 11.06 -2.34
CA ILE A 186 -6.18 11.61 -3.09
C ILE A 186 -5.23 10.45 -3.38
N ARG A 187 -5.13 10.05 -4.65
CA ARG A 187 -4.23 8.96 -5.05
C ARG A 187 -2.89 9.52 -5.49
N ILE A 188 -1.81 9.04 -4.88
CA ILE A 188 -0.46 9.49 -5.20
C ILE A 188 0.35 8.29 -5.70
N ASN A 189 0.86 8.41 -6.91
CA ASN A 189 1.77 7.45 -7.48
C ASN A 189 3.18 7.60 -6.91
N CYS A 190 3.81 6.46 -6.65
CA CYS A 190 5.14 6.32 -6.09
C CYS A 190 6.06 5.46 -6.98
N ASP A 191 5.72 5.26 -8.26
CA ASP A 191 6.63 4.63 -9.22
C ASP A 191 7.87 5.50 -9.46
N PHE A 192 8.95 4.90 -9.94
CA PHE A 192 10.17 5.63 -10.22
C PHE A 192 10.02 6.43 -11.51
N LEU A 193 10.10 7.74 -11.40
CA LEU A 193 9.91 8.62 -12.55
C LEU A 193 11.26 9.14 -13.07
N ASP A 194 11.41 9.16 -14.39
CA ASP A 194 12.59 9.70 -15.07
C ASP A 194 12.83 11.19 -14.75
N ILE A 195 11.76 11.95 -14.53
CA ILE A 195 11.79 13.35 -14.10
C ILE A 195 12.55 13.58 -12.79
N TRP A 196 12.76 12.54 -11.98
CA TRP A 196 13.57 12.60 -10.74
C TRP A 196 15.07 12.47 -11.01
N ASN A 197 15.52 12.75 -12.24
CA ASN A 197 16.91 12.58 -12.69
C ASN A 197 17.38 11.11 -12.64
N LEU A 198 16.44 10.19 -12.92
CA LEU A 198 16.72 8.76 -12.99
C LEU A 198 16.85 8.31 -14.45
N GLU A 199 17.69 7.30 -14.67
CA GLU A 199 17.87 6.68 -15.97
C GLU A 199 16.63 5.87 -16.37
N LYS A 200 15.94 6.33 -17.43
CA LYS A 200 14.78 5.63 -18.00
C LYS A 200 15.08 4.15 -18.24
N ASP A 201 14.08 3.31 -18.03
CA ASP A 201 14.11 1.85 -18.21
C ASP A 201 15.04 1.07 -17.24
N LYS A 202 15.85 1.75 -16.43
CA LYS A 202 16.62 1.08 -15.39
C LYS A 202 15.71 0.58 -14.27
N LYS A 203 16.20 -0.42 -13.56
CA LYS A 203 15.48 -1.07 -12.47
C LYS A 203 16.24 -0.94 -11.17
N LEU A 204 15.54 -0.58 -10.10
CA LEU A 204 16.06 -0.69 -8.75
C LEU A 204 16.03 -2.16 -8.34
N LYS A 205 17.21 -2.74 -8.16
CA LYS A 205 17.32 -4.15 -7.76
C LYS A 205 17.04 -4.28 -6.27
N LEU A 206 15.93 -4.95 -5.95
CA LEU A 206 15.56 -5.37 -4.60
C LEU A 206 16.33 -6.62 -4.21
N LYS A 207 16.70 -6.70 -2.94
CA LYS A 207 17.26 -7.89 -2.30
C LYS A 207 16.50 -8.16 -1.02
N PHE A 208 15.89 -9.33 -0.94
CA PHE A 208 15.20 -9.82 0.24
C PHE A 208 16.14 -10.78 0.98
N LYS A 209 16.33 -10.55 2.28
CA LYS A 209 17.08 -11.44 3.17
C LYS A 209 16.20 -11.82 4.35
N LYS A 210 16.00 -13.12 4.57
CA LYS A 210 15.30 -13.59 5.77
C LYS A 210 16.11 -13.22 7.01
N ALA A 211 15.45 -12.63 8.00
CA ALA A 211 15.99 -12.32 9.32
C ALA A 211 15.69 -13.47 10.30
N ASP A 212 16.41 -13.50 11.42
CA ASP A 212 16.38 -14.60 12.39
C ASP A 212 15.05 -14.68 13.15
N ASP A 213 14.32 -13.56 13.23
CA ASP A 213 12.99 -13.41 13.82
C ASP A 213 11.85 -13.85 12.87
N GLY A 214 12.18 -14.38 11.70
CA GLY A 214 11.22 -14.83 10.70
C GLY A 214 10.72 -13.74 9.75
N TYR A 215 11.14 -12.49 9.93
CA TYR A 215 10.83 -11.37 9.02
C TYR A 215 11.79 -11.35 7.81
N TYR A 216 11.51 -10.49 6.83
CA TYR A 216 12.40 -10.26 5.69
C TYR A 216 12.89 -8.82 5.68
N ASN A 217 14.21 -8.67 5.67
CA ASN A 217 14.86 -7.41 5.40
C ASN A 217 14.87 -7.15 3.90
N VAL A 218 14.37 -5.98 3.51
CA VAL A 218 14.45 -5.47 2.13
C VAL A 218 15.63 -4.52 2.04
N SER A 219 16.51 -4.74 1.08
CA SER A 219 17.61 -3.83 0.75
C SER A 219 17.60 -3.51 -0.74
N PHE A 220 18.08 -2.33 -1.07
CA PHE A 220 18.15 -1.83 -2.43
C PHE A 220 19.62 -1.80 -2.86
N LYS A 221 19.89 -2.08 -4.14
CA LYS A 221 21.20 -1.79 -4.73
C LYS A 221 21.31 -0.29 -5.04
N SER A 222 22.23 0.07 -5.93
CA SER A 222 22.38 1.43 -6.44
C SER A 222 21.09 1.94 -7.09
N ILE A 223 20.72 3.18 -6.73
CA ILE A 223 19.67 3.97 -7.36
C ILE A 223 20.12 4.33 -8.78
N PRO A 224 19.26 4.22 -9.80
CA PRO A 224 19.63 4.44 -11.19
C PRO A 224 19.68 5.94 -11.54
N TRP A 225 20.70 6.66 -11.05
CA TRP A 225 20.92 8.08 -11.38
C TRP A 225 21.43 8.27 -12.81
N ASN A 226 20.99 9.34 -13.48
CA ASN A 226 21.58 9.85 -14.74
C ASN A 226 22.98 10.45 -14.54
#